data_AF-A0A559K5L1-F1
#
_entry.id   AF-A0A559K5L1-F1
#
_cell.length_a   1.000
_cell.length_b   1.000
_cell.length_c   1.000
_cell.angle_alpha   90.00
_cell.angle_beta   90.00
_cell.angle_gamma   90.00
#
_symmetry.space_group_name_H-M   'P 1'
#
loop_
_entity.id
_entity.type
_entity.pdbx_description
1 polymer ?
#
loop_
_entity_poly.entity_id
_entity_poly.type
_entity_poly.pdbx_seq_one_letter_code
_entity_poly.pdbx_strand_id
1 'polypeptide(L)'
;MKIAVYDEIHGSAELEVQELAGLGPMQLRAEERIPGVTGKAFDLMAWYEAWCRIRKGSVLQNPTRLQVEAADEFQASVPWNELGQAMFLYAQENGEPLQKGYPIRLYVPDGSSECLNVKSVVRIRFDYGNSEDLTATYGFKNVVSPDQLKKGKAPNSNT
;
A
#
# COMPACT_ATOMS: atom_id res chain seq x y z
N MET A 1 16.05 4.04 -0.06
CA MET A 1 14.79 4.66 0.39
C MET A 1 14.12 3.65 1.29
N LYS A 2 13.71 4.07 2.47
CA LYS A 2 13.10 3.17 3.46
C LYS A 2 11.59 3.14 3.36
N ILE A 3 11.02 1.97 3.61
CA ILE A 3 9.60 1.73 3.72
C ILE A 3 9.30 1.36 5.17
N ALA A 4 8.37 2.09 5.78
CA ALA A 4 7.96 1.80 7.14
C ALA A 4 6.83 0.76 7.14
N VAL A 5 7.05 -0.38 7.78
CA VAL A 5 6.07 -1.45 7.95
C VAL A 5 5.59 -1.46 9.39
N TYR A 6 4.27 -1.50 9.58
CA TYR A 6 3.63 -1.56 10.88
C TYR A 6 2.65 -2.72 10.92
N ASP A 7 2.81 -3.59 11.90
CA ASP A 7 1.88 -4.65 12.22
C ASP A 7 1.69 -4.68 13.73
N GLU A 8 0.44 -4.60 14.20
CA GLU A 8 0.13 -4.60 15.64
C GLU A 8 0.60 -5.88 16.35
N ILE A 9 0.56 -7.01 15.66
CA ILE A 9 0.85 -8.34 16.22
C ILE A 9 2.32 -8.73 15.97
N HIS A 10 2.84 -8.49 14.77
CA HIS A 10 4.18 -8.91 14.34
C HIS A 10 5.25 -7.80 14.47
N GLY A 11 4.83 -6.60 14.90
CA GLY A 11 5.67 -5.44 15.18
C GLY A 11 6.00 -4.60 13.96
N SER A 12 6.84 -3.59 14.16
CA SER A 12 7.24 -2.65 13.11
C SER A 12 8.71 -2.75 12.71
N ALA A 13 9.02 -2.25 11.51
CA ALA A 13 10.37 -2.04 11.01
C ALA A 13 10.41 -0.94 9.94
N GLU A 14 11.61 -0.40 9.70
CA GLU A 14 11.92 0.36 8.50
C GLU A 14 12.91 -0.45 7.67
N LEU A 15 12.55 -0.76 6.43
CA LEU A 15 13.34 -1.61 5.54
C LEU A 15 13.74 -0.83 4.30
N GLU A 16 14.97 -0.98 3.83
CA GLU A 16 15.30 -0.54 2.47
C GLU A 16 14.50 -1.35 1.44
N VAL A 17 14.20 -0.77 0.28
CA VAL A 17 13.41 -1.44 -0.76
C VAL A 17 13.94 -2.83 -1.12
N GLN A 18 15.27 -2.98 -1.19
CA GLN A 18 15.90 -4.27 -1.53
C GLN A 18 15.76 -5.29 -0.40
N GLU A 19 15.83 -4.84 0.86
CA GLU A 19 15.57 -5.72 2.02
C GLU A 19 14.11 -6.15 2.04
N LEU A 20 13.19 -5.20 1.84
CA LEU A 20 11.76 -5.48 1.74
C LEU A 20 11.47 -6.53 0.66
N ALA A 21 12.00 -6.33 -0.56
CA ALA A 21 11.83 -7.26 -1.66
C ALA A 21 12.48 -8.62 -1.38
N GLY A 22 13.66 -8.64 -0.76
CA GLY A 22 14.41 -9.86 -0.42
C GLY A 22 13.73 -10.74 0.64
N LEU A 23 12.83 -10.20 1.45
CA LEU A 23 12.00 -10.98 2.37
C LEU A 23 10.89 -11.76 1.66
N GLY A 24 10.48 -11.32 0.46
CA GLY A 24 9.41 -11.95 -0.31
C GLY A 24 9.91 -13.23 -1.01
N PRO A 25 9.44 -14.43 -0.61
CA PRO A 25 9.93 -15.67 -1.21
C PRO A 25 9.44 -15.87 -2.65
N MET A 26 8.38 -15.16 -3.04
CA MET A 26 7.77 -15.23 -4.37
C MET A 26 8.06 -13.93 -5.13
N GLN A 27 9.13 -13.96 -5.91
CA GLN A 27 9.47 -12.92 -6.89
C GLN A 27 8.75 -13.20 -8.21
N LEU A 28 8.24 -12.15 -8.85
CA LEU A 28 7.41 -12.25 -10.05
C LEU A 28 7.78 -11.15 -11.03
N ARG A 29 7.53 -11.38 -12.32
CA ARG A 29 7.42 -10.30 -13.30
C ARG A 29 6.03 -9.69 -13.21
N ALA A 30 5.92 -8.36 -13.20
CA ALA A 30 4.64 -7.70 -12.98
C ALA A 30 3.57 -8.07 -14.02
N GLU A 31 3.98 -8.33 -15.26
CA GLU A 31 3.10 -8.75 -16.35
C GLU A 31 2.45 -10.11 -16.14
N GLU A 32 2.98 -10.95 -15.25
CA GLU A 32 2.38 -12.25 -14.89
C GLU A 32 1.03 -12.07 -14.20
N ARG A 33 0.79 -10.91 -13.58
CA ARG A 33 -0.49 -10.56 -12.94
C ARG A 33 -1.24 -9.44 -13.65
N ILE A 34 -0.51 -8.48 -14.23
CA ILE A 34 -1.12 -7.28 -14.81
C ILE A 34 -0.58 -7.04 -16.21
N PRO A 35 -1.35 -7.40 -17.25
CA PRO A 35 -0.97 -7.15 -18.63
C PRO A 35 -0.59 -5.67 -18.86
N GLY A 36 0.57 -5.44 -19.47
CA GLY A 36 1.07 -4.10 -19.78
C GLY A 36 1.84 -3.39 -18.66
N VAL A 37 1.97 -3.99 -17.47
CA VAL A 37 2.92 -3.53 -16.44
C VAL A 37 4.18 -4.37 -16.53
N THR A 38 5.35 -3.73 -16.59
CA THR A 38 6.65 -4.41 -16.63
C THR A 38 7.47 -4.09 -15.39
N GLY A 39 8.34 -5.03 -15.01
CA GLY A 39 9.31 -4.86 -13.94
C GLY A 39 9.30 -5.97 -12.91
N LYS A 40 10.15 -5.84 -11.90
CA LYS A 40 10.32 -6.82 -10.82
C LYS A 40 9.35 -6.51 -9.69
N ALA A 41 8.60 -7.53 -9.28
CA ALA A 41 7.63 -7.46 -8.21
C ALA A 41 7.79 -8.62 -7.23
N PHE A 42 7.17 -8.48 -6.06
CA PHE A 42 6.99 -9.58 -5.12
C PHE A 42 5.51 -9.69 -4.70
N ASP A 43 5.08 -10.91 -4.47
CA ASP A 43 3.73 -11.21 -3.99
C ASP A 43 3.52 -10.72 -2.55
N LEU A 44 2.42 -10.00 -2.29
CA LEU A 44 2.14 -9.45 -0.97
C LEU A 44 1.82 -10.53 0.07
N MET A 45 1.05 -11.56 -0.31
CA MET A 45 0.55 -12.55 0.63
C MET A 45 1.68 -13.44 1.14
N ALA A 46 2.51 -13.96 0.23
CA ALA A 46 3.70 -14.73 0.53
C ALA A 46 4.76 -13.89 1.26
N TRP A 47 4.88 -12.60 0.92
CA TRP A 47 5.72 -11.68 1.67
C TRP A 47 5.25 -11.52 3.12
N TYR A 48 3.94 -11.31 3.34
CA TYR A 48 3.38 -11.16 4.67
C TYR A 48 3.55 -12.42 5.51
N GLU A 49 3.32 -13.61 4.95
CA GLU A 49 3.58 -14.87 5.64
C GLU A 49 5.06 -15.01 6.06
N ALA A 50 5.99 -14.66 5.16
CA ALA A 50 7.42 -14.69 5.46
C ALA A 50 7.79 -13.69 6.57
N TRP A 51 7.25 -12.47 6.51
CA TRP A 51 7.40 -11.46 7.56
C TRP A 51 6.96 -11.99 8.92
N CYS A 52 5.76 -12.56 9.01
CA CYS A 52 5.23 -13.14 10.27
C CYS A 52 6.13 -14.25 10.81
N ARG A 53 6.58 -15.17 9.94
CA ARG A 53 7.51 -16.27 10.32
C ARG A 53 8.82 -15.73 10.88
N ILE A 54 9.42 -14.71 10.26
CA ILE A 54 10.67 -14.11 10.73
C ILE A 54 10.50 -13.42 12.08
N ARG A 55 9.35 -12.78 12.32
CA ARG A 55 9.12 -11.96 13.52
C ARG A 55 8.63 -12.75 14.73
N LYS A 56 7.75 -13.74 14.52
CA LYS A 56 7.06 -14.48 15.59
C LYS A 56 7.01 -16.00 15.36
N GLY A 57 7.63 -16.51 14.30
CA GLY A 57 7.67 -17.95 14.00
C GLY A 57 6.46 -18.49 13.24
N SER A 58 5.32 -17.80 13.24
CA SER A 58 4.12 -18.17 12.48
C SER A 58 3.19 -16.98 12.26
N VAL A 59 2.21 -17.15 11.36
CA VAL A 59 1.05 -16.26 11.26
C VAL A 59 0.10 -16.60 12.40
N LEU A 60 -0.08 -15.68 13.35
CA LEU A 60 -1.01 -15.88 14.46
C LEU A 60 -2.46 -15.58 14.06
N GLN A 61 -2.64 -14.57 13.22
CA GLN A 61 -3.92 -14.10 12.72
C GLN A 61 -3.71 -13.37 11.39
N ASN A 62 -4.70 -13.43 10.50
CA ASN A 62 -4.70 -12.60 9.29
C ASN A 62 -5.21 -11.19 9.60
N PRO A 63 -4.61 -10.14 9.03
CA PRO A 63 -5.14 -8.79 9.08
C PRO A 63 -6.54 -8.74 8.48
N THR A 64 -7.34 -7.76 8.88
CA THR A 64 -8.62 -7.48 8.23
C THR A 64 -8.47 -6.50 7.08
N ARG A 65 -7.39 -5.70 7.07
CA ARG A 65 -7.07 -4.73 6.00
C ARG A 65 -5.58 -4.44 5.92
N LEU A 66 -5.17 -4.00 4.73
CA LEU A 66 -3.89 -3.35 4.45
C LEU A 66 -4.12 -1.85 4.26
N GLN A 67 -3.39 -1.01 4.99
CA GLN A 67 -3.30 0.41 4.71
C GLN A 67 -1.95 0.73 4.08
N VAL A 68 -1.96 1.55 3.03
CA VAL A 68 -0.74 2.09 2.42
C VAL A 68 -0.80 3.60 2.36
N GLU A 69 0.34 4.24 2.57
CA GLU A 69 0.53 5.69 2.42
C GLU A 69 1.63 5.95 1.40
N ALA A 70 1.33 6.85 0.46
CA ALA A 70 2.24 7.33 -0.55
C ALA A 70 2.98 8.58 -0.08
N ALA A 71 4.10 8.88 -0.76
CA ALA A 71 4.91 10.06 -0.49
C ALA A 71 4.17 11.40 -0.71
N ASP A 72 3.08 11.40 -1.48
CA ASP A 72 2.22 12.57 -1.76
C ASP A 72 1.00 12.65 -0.84
N GLU A 73 1.04 11.94 0.30
CA GLU A 73 -0.05 11.87 1.29
C GLU A 73 -1.33 11.19 0.80
N PHE A 74 -1.31 10.59 -0.41
CA PHE A 74 -2.36 9.67 -0.82
C PHE A 74 -2.34 8.42 0.07
N GLN A 75 -3.51 7.96 0.48
CA GLN A 75 -3.67 6.74 1.25
C GLN A 75 -4.77 5.85 0.67
N ALA A 76 -4.61 4.55 0.83
CA ALA A 76 -5.65 3.56 0.56
C ALA A 76 -5.71 2.54 1.70
N SER A 77 -6.92 2.11 2.04
CA SER A 77 -7.20 0.98 2.91
C SER A 77 -7.90 -0.09 2.07
N VAL A 78 -7.25 -1.24 1.93
CA VAL A 78 -7.71 -2.37 1.12
C VAL A 78 -8.16 -3.51 2.03
N PRO A 79 -9.39 -4.00 1.89
CA PRO A 79 -9.87 -5.20 2.57
C PRO A 79 -8.96 -6.41 2.32
N TRP A 80 -8.70 -7.22 3.34
CA TRP A 80 -7.77 -8.35 3.21
C TRP A 80 -8.18 -9.35 2.12
N ASN A 81 -9.48 -9.55 1.92
CA ASN A 81 -10.03 -10.42 0.90
C ASN A 81 -9.84 -9.90 -0.55
N GLU A 82 -9.50 -8.63 -0.75
CA GLU A 82 -9.18 -8.07 -2.07
C GLU A 82 -7.68 -8.19 -2.42
N LEU A 83 -6.84 -8.68 -1.50
CA LEU A 83 -5.39 -8.71 -1.67
C LEU A 83 -4.84 -10.03 -2.25
N GLY A 84 -5.71 -10.96 -2.68
CA GLY A 84 -5.32 -12.31 -3.10
C GLY A 84 -4.24 -12.35 -4.18
N GLN A 85 -4.30 -11.43 -5.15
CA GLN A 85 -3.28 -11.26 -6.19
C GLN A 85 -2.44 -9.98 -6.02
N ALA A 86 -2.50 -9.32 -4.86
CA ALA A 86 -1.78 -8.06 -4.65
C ALA A 86 -0.26 -8.26 -4.69
N MET A 87 0.44 -7.29 -5.27
CA MET A 87 1.90 -7.32 -5.40
C MET A 87 2.50 -5.92 -5.27
N PHE A 88 3.75 -5.87 -4.85
CA PHE A 88 4.55 -4.64 -4.91
C PHE A 88 5.54 -4.70 -6.05
N LEU A 89 5.42 -3.77 -6.98
CA LEU A 89 6.46 -3.49 -7.98
C LEU A 89 7.54 -2.62 -7.32
N TYR A 90 8.81 -3.00 -7.45
CA TYR A 90 9.91 -2.30 -6.77
C TYR A 90 11.09 -1.92 -7.67
N ALA A 91 11.22 -2.53 -8.84
CA ALA A 91 12.28 -2.20 -9.79
C ALA A 91 11.81 -2.40 -11.24
N GLN A 92 12.50 -1.74 -12.16
CA GLN A 92 12.37 -2.00 -13.60
C GLN A 92 12.92 -3.39 -13.94
N GLU A 93 12.66 -3.89 -15.15
CA GLU A 93 13.13 -5.23 -15.57
C GLU A 93 14.65 -5.37 -15.49
N ASN A 94 15.38 -4.30 -15.82
CA ASN A 94 16.84 -4.23 -15.73
C ASN A 94 17.36 -4.16 -14.28
N GLY A 95 16.48 -4.09 -13.27
CA GLY A 95 16.83 -3.99 -11.86
C GLY A 95 17.04 -2.56 -11.34
N GLU A 96 16.99 -1.56 -12.21
CA GLU A 96 17.07 -0.16 -11.81
C GLU A 96 15.82 0.28 -11.02
N PRO A 97 15.93 1.30 -10.16
CA PRO A 97 14.79 1.89 -9.47
C PRO A 97 13.65 2.27 -10.40
N LEU A 98 12.41 2.26 -9.91
CA LEU A 98 11.25 2.70 -10.69
C LEU A 98 11.39 4.16 -11.15
N GLN A 99 11.06 4.43 -12.40
CA GLN A 99 10.90 5.82 -12.89
C GLN A 99 9.53 6.41 -12.51
N LYS A 100 8.50 5.57 -12.44
CA LYS A 100 7.13 5.95 -12.07
C LYS A 100 6.69 5.16 -10.84
N GLY A 101 6.26 5.86 -9.80
CA GLY A 101 5.84 5.24 -8.55
C GLY A 101 6.99 4.79 -7.65
N TYR A 102 8.18 5.39 -7.79
CA TYR A 102 9.28 5.21 -6.83
C TYR A 102 8.85 5.62 -5.42
N PRO A 103 9.21 4.88 -4.35
CA PRO A 103 10.15 3.75 -4.34
C PRO A 103 9.55 2.40 -4.71
N ILE A 104 8.29 2.15 -4.35
CA ILE A 104 7.53 0.95 -4.72
C ILE A 104 6.09 1.33 -5.06
N ARG A 105 5.42 0.49 -5.84
CA ARG A 105 4.02 0.66 -6.21
C ARG A 105 3.20 -0.57 -5.82
N LEU A 106 2.11 -0.36 -5.09
CA LEU A 106 1.12 -1.39 -4.84
C LEU A 106 0.26 -1.58 -6.10
N TYR A 107 -0.01 -2.83 -6.41
CA TYR A 107 -1.07 -3.21 -7.31
C TYR A 107 -2.02 -4.20 -6.64
N VAL A 108 -3.32 -4.03 -6.87
CA VAL A 108 -4.41 -4.86 -6.33
C VAL A 108 -5.31 -5.31 -7.49
N PRO A 109 -4.96 -6.41 -8.20
CA PRO A 109 -5.71 -6.87 -9.38
C PRO A 109 -7.18 -7.22 -9.08
N ASP A 110 -7.43 -7.82 -7.93
CA ASP A 110 -8.78 -8.20 -7.46
C ASP A 110 -9.48 -7.04 -6.74
N GLY A 111 -8.88 -5.85 -6.77
CA GLY A 111 -9.35 -4.68 -6.05
C GLY A 111 -10.63 -4.12 -6.65
N SER A 112 -11.48 -3.59 -5.78
CA SER A 112 -12.74 -2.93 -6.16
C SER A 112 -12.56 -1.59 -6.90
N SER A 113 -11.34 -1.03 -6.94
CA SER A 113 -11.03 0.23 -7.62
C SER A 113 -9.58 0.34 -8.08
N GLU A 114 -9.34 1.01 -9.21
CA GLU A 114 -8.00 1.35 -9.66
C GLU A 114 -7.24 2.28 -8.70
N CYS A 115 -7.95 3.05 -7.86
CA CYS A 115 -7.35 3.91 -6.86
C CYS A 115 -6.58 3.13 -5.77
N LEU A 116 -6.80 1.82 -5.68
CA LEU A 116 -6.06 0.93 -4.77
C LEU A 116 -4.64 0.61 -5.31
N ASN A 117 -4.35 0.93 -6.57
CA ASN A 117 -3.03 0.77 -7.19
C ASN A 117 -2.08 1.94 -6.84
N VAL A 118 -1.76 2.05 -5.54
CA VAL A 118 -1.06 3.18 -4.94
C VAL A 118 0.39 3.28 -5.40
N LYS A 119 0.76 4.45 -5.93
CA LYS A 119 2.12 4.78 -6.38
C LYS A 119 2.94 5.31 -5.21
N SER A 120 4.27 5.14 -5.28
CA SER A 120 5.21 5.80 -4.38
C SER A 120 4.94 5.51 -2.90
N VAL A 121 4.60 4.26 -2.58
CA VAL A 121 4.29 3.83 -1.22
C VAL A 121 5.52 3.98 -0.33
N VAL A 122 5.35 4.57 0.84
CA VAL A 122 6.40 4.78 1.86
C VAL A 122 6.02 4.18 3.21
N ARG A 123 4.73 3.89 3.44
CA ARG A 123 4.24 3.22 4.64
C ARG A 123 3.28 2.10 4.30
N ILE A 124 3.42 0.99 5.00
CA ILE A 124 2.55 -0.18 4.94
C ILE A 124 2.08 -0.47 6.37
N ARG A 125 0.78 -0.67 6.58
CA ARG A 125 0.21 -1.05 7.86
C ARG A 125 -0.79 -2.18 7.70
N PHE A 126 -0.71 -3.15 8.60
CA PHE A 126 -1.65 -4.26 8.72
C PHE A 126 -2.51 -4.05 9.96
N ASP A 127 -3.83 -3.94 9.79
CA ASP A 127 -4.77 -3.74 10.91
C ASP A 127 -5.65 -4.98 11.12
N TYR A 128 -6.08 -5.19 12.36
CA TYR A 128 -6.86 -6.36 12.80
C TYR A 128 -8.25 -5.99 13.36
N GLY A 129 -8.68 -4.74 13.15
CA GLY A 129 -9.97 -4.23 13.66
C GLY A 129 -11.19 -4.95 13.07
N ASN A 130 -12.38 -4.58 13.56
CA ASN A 130 -13.65 -5.23 13.23
C ASN A 130 -13.89 -5.34 11.70
N SER A 131 -14.36 -6.51 11.27
CA SER A 131 -14.62 -6.92 9.88
C SER A 131 -16.01 -6.56 9.36
N GLU A 132 -16.85 -5.91 10.17
CA GLU A 132 -18.26 -5.67 9.82
C GLU A 132 -18.47 -4.65 8.70
N ASP A 133 -17.47 -3.81 8.38
CA ASP A 133 -17.47 -2.90 7.23
C ASP A 133 -16.09 -2.89 6.54
N LEU A 134 -15.82 -3.93 5.75
CA LEU A 134 -14.60 -4.08 4.95
C LEU A 134 -14.77 -3.48 3.56
N THR A 135 -15.15 -2.21 3.47
CA THR A 135 -15.14 -1.49 2.19
C THR A 135 -13.78 -0.85 1.96
N ALA A 136 -13.30 -0.91 0.72
CA ALA A 136 -12.09 -0.22 0.33
C ALA A 136 -12.29 1.31 0.41
N THR A 137 -11.30 2.01 0.94
CA THR A 137 -11.31 3.48 1.02
C THR A 137 -10.00 4.04 0.49
N TYR A 138 -10.05 5.22 -0.12
CA TYR A 138 -8.87 5.89 -0.66
C TYR A 138 -9.09 7.39 -0.74
N GLY A 139 -8.00 8.15 -0.73
CA GLY A 139 -8.01 9.60 -0.85
C GLY A 139 -6.73 10.23 -0.32
N PHE A 140 -6.61 11.54 -0.49
CA PHE A 140 -5.54 12.32 0.13
C PHE A 140 -5.86 12.61 1.59
N LYS A 141 -4.84 12.68 2.44
CA LYS A 141 -4.98 13.19 3.81
C LYS A 141 -5.34 14.68 3.79
N ASN A 142 -6.62 14.99 3.58
CA ASN A 142 -7.11 16.35 3.76
C ASN A 142 -7.22 16.65 5.26
N VAL A 143 -6.22 17.33 5.82
CA VAL A 143 -6.41 18.16 7.01
C VAL A 143 -7.12 19.43 6.54
N VAL A 144 -8.45 19.40 6.44
CA VAL A 144 -9.19 20.66 6.29
C VAL A 144 -9.12 21.37 7.64
N SER A 145 -8.26 22.38 7.73
CA SER A 145 -8.32 23.29 8.88
C SER A 145 -9.68 24.01 8.86
N PRO A 146 -10.31 24.27 10.02
CA PRO A 146 -11.58 25.00 10.09
C PRO A 146 -11.59 26.34 9.34
N ASP A 147 -10.42 26.95 9.15
CA ASP A 147 -10.25 28.22 8.43
C ASP A 147 -10.42 28.10 6.91
N GLN A 148 -10.15 26.93 6.32
CA GLN A 148 -10.36 26.70 4.88
C GLN A 148 -11.84 26.52 4.52
N LEU A 149 -12.68 26.06 5.46
CA LEU A 149 -14.14 25.96 5.29
C LEU A 149 -14.86 27.32 5.29
N LYS A 150 -14.23 28.39 5.81
CA LYS A 150 -14.86 29.72 5.93
C LYS A 150 -14.83 30.57 4.66
N LYS A 151 -14.08 30.18 3.61
CA LYS A 151 -13.96 30.96 2.36
C LYS A 151 -15.04 30.67 1.29
N GLY A 152 -16.12 29.99 1.66
CA GLY A 152 -17.27 29.72 0.79
C GLY A 152 -18.44 30.72 0.86
N LYS A 153 -18.27 31.93 1.44
CA LYS A 153 -19.30 32.99 1.37
C LYS A 153 -19.04 33.93 0.20
N ALA A 154 -19.93 33.87 -0.79
CA ALA A 154 -19.98 34.77 -1.93
C ALA A 154 -19.93 36.25 -1.47
N PRO A 155 -19.28 37.16 -2.24
CA PRO A 155 -19.42 38.58 -2.00
C PRO A 155 -20.86 38.99 -2.35
N ASN A 156 -21.59 39.51 -1.35
CA ASN A 156 -22.81 40.26 -1.59
C ASN A 156 -22.47 41.49 -2.43
N SER A 157 -22.79 41.45 -3.73
CA SER A 157 -22.90 42.65 -4.55
C SER A 157 -24.28 43.25 -4.34
N ASN A 158 -24.39 44.23 -3.44
CA ASN A 158 -25.49 45.19 -3.45
C ASN A 158 -24.98 46.47 -4.10
N THR A 159 -25.51 46.75 -5.29
CA THR A 159 -25.70 48.11 -5.83
C THR A 159 -27.20 48.27 -6.05
#